data_AF-A0A934AI41-F1
#
_entry.id   AF-A0A934AI41-F1
#
_cell.length_a   1.000
_cell.length_b   1.000
_cell.length_c   1.000
_cell.angle_alpha   90.00
_cell.angle_beta   90.00
_cell.angle_gamma   90.00
#
_symmetry.space_group_name_H-M   'P 1'
#
loop_
_entity.id
_entity.type
_entity.pdbx_description
1 polymer ?
#
loop_
_entity_poly.entity_id
_entity_poly.type
_entity_poly.pdbx_seq_one_letter_code
_entity_poly.pdbx_strand_id
1 'polypeptide(L)'
;MREKTQGKKQLRLEIVRQMVTLSSSALGLVAALAWNNVIQDLVTNYITPYLPKGFGILSLIIYAILITILAATVTFQLTKLVEKLEDK
;
A
#
# COMPACT_ATOMS: atom_id res chain seq x y z
N MET A 1 19.76 -35.64 21.83
CA MET A 1 18.91 -34.59 22.46
C MET A 1 19.03 -33.20 21.81
N ARG A 2 20.15 -32.82 21.15
CA ARG A 2 20.29 -31.50 20.50
C ARG A 2 19.43 -31.31 19.24
N GLU A 3 19.17 -32.38 18.50
CA GLU A 3 18.40 -32.37 17.24
C GLU A 3 16.91 -32.02 17.42
N LYS A 4 16.25 -32.58 18.45
CA LYS A 4 14.82 -32.26 18.77
C LYS A 4 14.59 -30.78 19.11
N THR A 5 15.59 -30.09 19.66
CA THR A 5 15.48 -28.67 20.03
C THR A 5 15.63 -27.75 18.82
N GLN A 6 16.44 -28.14 17.83
CA GLN A 6 16.63 -27.40 16.58
C GLN A 6 15.37 -27.45 15.71
N GLY A 7 14.77 -28.63 15.53
CA GLY A 7 13.52 -28.77 14.75
C GLY A 7 12.35 -27.94 15.31
N LYS A 8 12.22 -27.86 16.65
CA LYS A 8 11.18 -27.05 17.28
C LYS A 8 11.38 -25.54 17.09
N LYS A 9 12.64 -25.07 17.01
CA LYS A 9 12.95 -23.67 16.70
C LYS A 9 12.67 -23.33 15.24
N GLN A 10 13.05 -24.21 14.31
CA GLN A 10 12.78 -24.04 12.88
C GLN A 10 11.28 -24.00 12.58
N LEU A 11 10.49 -24.90 13.19
CA LEU A 11 9.03 -24.89 13.04
C LEU A 11 8.40 -23.58 13.52
N ARG A 12 8.80 -23.08 14.70
CA ARG A 12 8.28 -21.79 15.19
C ARG A 12 8.69 -20.62 14.30
N LEU A 13 9.91 -20.62 13.78
CA LEU A 13 10.37 -19.60 12.84
C LEU A 13 9.51 -19.59 11.58
N GLU A 14 9.20 -20.77 11.03
CA GLU A 14 8.39 -20.91 9.83
C GLU A 14 6.94 -20.45 10.06
N ILE A 15 6.35 -20.80 11.20
CA ILE A 15 5.01 -20.32 11.60
C ILE A 15 4.99 -18.79 11.69
N VAL A 16 5.98 -18.20 12.35
CA VAL A 16 6.06 -16.73 12.49
C VAL A 16 6.25 -16.07 11.13
N ARG A 17 7.09 -16.63 10.24
CA ARG A 17 7.25 -16.12 8.87
C ARG A 17 5.93 -16.13 8.10
N GLN A 18 5.18 -17.23 8.15
CA GLN A 18 3.87 -17.32 7.50
C GLN A 18 2.88 -16.32 8.09
N MET A 19 2.85 -16.15 9.42
CA MET A 19 2.00 -15.14 10.06
C MET A 19 2.36 -13.72 9.63
N VAL A 20 3.64 -13.40 9.51
CA VAL A 20 4.10 -12.09 9.02
C VAL A 20 3.64 -11.87 7.58
N THR A 21 3.83 -12.86 6.70
CA THR A 21 3.37 -12.77 5.31
C THR A 21 1.86 -12.58 5.22
N LEU A 22 1.07 -13.42 5.88
CA LEU A 22 -0.40 -13.34 5.89
C LEU A 22 -0.88 -11.99 6.42
N SER A 23 -0.33 -11.54 7.54
CA SER A 23 -0.72 -10.27 8.17
C SER A 23 -0.34 -9.09 7.28
N SER A 24 0.86 -9.10 6.69
CA SER A 24 1.33 -8.01 5.83
C SER A 24 0.50 -7.91 4.55
N SER A 25 0.14 -9.05 3.94
CA SER A 25 -0.75 -9.08 2.77
C SER A 25 -2.16 -8.59 3.10
N ALA A 26 -2.74 -9.06 4.20
CA ALA A 26 -4.07 -8.63 4.63
C ALA A 26 -4.11 -7.13 4.98
N LEU A 27 -3.12 -6.63 5.72
CA LEU A 27 -2.99 -5.21 6.04
C LEU A 27 -2.71 -4.36 4.80
N GLY A 28 -1.92 -4.87 3.85
CA GLY A 28 -1.68 -4.22 2.57
C GLY A 28 -2.98 -4.01 1.77
N LEU A 29 -3.85 -5.03 1.74
CA LEU A 29 -5.17 -4.92 1.11
C LEU A 29 -6.06 -3.88 1.81
N VAL A 30 -6.13 -3.91 3.14
CA VAL A 30 -6.91 -2.94 3.91
C VAL A 30 -6.37 -1.52 3.71
N ALA A 31 -5.05 -1.34 3.71
CA ALA A 31 -4.41 -0.06 3.48
C ALA A 31 -4.70 0.49 2.07
N ALA A 32 -4.64 -0.38 1.04
CA ALA A 32 -5.00 0.00 -0.32
C ALA A 32 -6.46 0.49 -0.42
N LEU A 33 -7.38 -0.22 0.23
CA LEU A 33 -8.80 0.16 0.26
C LEU A 33 -9.03 1.48 1.03
N ALA A 34 -8.35 1.67 2.16
CA ALA A 34 -8.44 2.89 2.94
C ALA A 34 -7.93 4.11 2.16
N TRP A 35 -6.79 3.97 1.46
CA TRP A 35 -6.26 5.04 0.61
C TRP A 35 -7.18 5.39 -0.56
N ASN A 36 -7.81 4.41 -1.21
CA ASN A 36 -8.82 4.67 -2.24
C ASN A 36 -9.94 5.58 -1.71
N ASN A 37 -10.49 5.25 -0.55
CA ASN A 37 -11.57 6.02 0.07
C ASN A 37 -11.11 7.42 0.48
N VAL A 38 -9.92 7.54 1.09
CA VAL A 38 -9.35 8.84 1.47
C VAL A 38 -9.20 9.76 0.26
N ILE A 39 -8.66 9.27 -0.85
CA ILE A 39 -8.48 10.09 -2.06
C ILE A 39 -9.86 10.47 -2.63
N GLN A 40 -10.82 9.54 -2.64
CA GLN A 40 -12.17 9.82 -3.13
C GLN A 40 -12.90 10.87 -2.29
N ASP A 41 -12.82 10.78 -0.96
CA ASP A 41 -13.39 11.76 -0.03
C ASP A 41 -12.68 13.11 -0.13
N LEU A 42 -11.35 13.12 -0.30
CA LEU A 42 -10.59 14.35 -0.51
C LEU A 42 -11.05 15.05 -1.79
N VAL A 43 -11.16 14.34 -2.90
CA VAL A 43 -11.63 14.92 -4.17
C VAL A 43 -13.07 15.41 -4.03
N THR A 44 -13.94 14.60 -3.42
CA THR A 44 -15.37 14.92 -3.31
C THR A 44 -15.65 16.10 -2.37
N ASN A 45 -14.96 16.17 -1.24
CA ASN A 45 -15.23 17.18 -0.21
C ASN A 45 -14.38 18.44 -0.36
N TYR A 46 -13.19 18.35 -0.95
CA TYR A 46 -12.28 19.49 -1.06
C TYR A 46 -12.09 20.01 -2.48
N ILE A 47 -12.47 19.26 -3.53
CA ILE A 47 -12.27 19.69 -4.93
C ILE A 47 -13.61 19.94 -5.62
N THR A 48 -14.57 19.00 -5.51
CA THR A 48 -15.90 19.12 -6.13
C THR A 48 -16.69 20.37 -5.74
N PRO A 49 -16.64 20.90 -4.49
CA PRO A 49 -17.37 22.12 -4.15
C PRO A 49 -16.87 23.37 -4.86
N TYR A 50 -15.61 23.37 -5.32
CA TYR A 50 -15.03 24.46 -6.10
C TYR A 50 -15.32 24.35 -7.60
N LEU A 51 -15.95 23.25 -8.03
CA LEU A 51 -16.29 22.99 -9.43
C LEU A 51 -17.76 23.36 -9.73
N PRO A 52 -18.06 23.84 -10.96
CA PRO A 52 -19.42 24.14 -11.36
C PRO A 52 -20.34 22.89 -11.29
N LYS A 53 -21.56 23.06 -10.79
CA LYS A 53 -22.57 21.98 -10.72
C LYS A 53 -22.88 21.46 -12.13
N GLY A 54 -22.61 20.17 -12.38
CA GLY A 54 -22.88 19.49 -13.66
C GLY A 54 -21.74 18.60 -14.17
N PHE A 55 -20.52 18.75 -13.64
CA PHE A 55 -19.35 18.00 -14.10
C PHE A 55 -18.95 16.84 -13.17
N GLY A 56 -19.83 15.85 -13.00
CA GLY A 56 -19.50 14.64 -12.22
C GLY A 56 -18.25 13.91 -12.73
N ILE A 57 -17.99 13.96 -14.03
CA ILE A 57 -16.83 13.30 -14.65
C ILE A 57 -15.49 13.98 -14.35
N LEU A 58 -15.48 15.31 -14.10
CA LEU A 58 -14.24 16.01 -13.74
C LEU A 58 -13.70 15.52 -12.40
N SER A 59 -14.57 15.15 -11.45
CA SER A 59 -14.15 14.56 -10.18
C SER A 59 -13.38 13.23 -10.37
N LEU A 60 -13.85 12.38 -11.29
CA LEU A 60 -13.21 11.10 -11.62
C LEU A 60 -11.87 11.29 -12.33
N ILE A 61 -11.76 12.29 -13.21
CA ILE A 61 -10.51 12.62 -13.90
C ILE A 61 -9.46 13.13 -12.90
N ILE A 62 -9.84 13.99 -11.96
CA ILE A 62 -8.93 14.50 -10.92
C ILE A 62 -8.49 13.36 -10.00
N TYR A 63 -9.42 12.51 -9.58
CA TYR A 63 -9.11 11.28 -8.83
C TYR A 63 -8.08 10.42 -9.58
N ALA A 64 -8.30 10.16 -10.87
CA ALA A 64 -7.41 9.33 -11.70
C ALA A 64 -5.99 9.93 -11.84
N ILE A 65 -5.89 11.26 -11.97
CA ILE A 65 -4.59 11.95 -12.02
C ILE A 65 -3.87 11.85 -10.67
N LEU A 66 -4.57 12.10 -9.57
CA LEU A 66 -3.99 12.04 -8.22
C LEU A 66 -3.46 10.65 -7.88
N ILE A 67 -4.23 9.59 -8.13
CA ILE A 67 -3.79 8.23 -7.86
C ILE A 67 -2.59 7.85 -8.74
N THR A 68 -2.55 8.32 -10.00
CA THR A 68 -1.42 8.07 -10.91
C THR A 68 -0.14 8.75 -10.40
N ILE A 69 -0.22 10.00 -9.97
CA ILE A 69 0.92 10.73 -9.40
C ILE A 69 1.42 10.05 -8.12
N LEU A 70 0.50 9.64 -7.23
CA LEU A 70 0.84 8.90 -6.02
C LEU A 70 1.54 7.58 -6.34
N ALA A 71 0.97 6.78 -7.25
CA ALA A 71 1.54 5.50 -7.67
C ALA A 71 2.95 5.68 -8.26
N ALA A 72 3.14 6.65 -9.16
CA ALA A 72 4.45 6.95 -9.74
C ALA A 72 5.46 7.39 -8.67
N THR A 73 5.05 8.25 -7.73
CA THR A 73 5.92 8.76 -6.66
C THR A 73 6.33 7.64 -5.70
N VAL A 74 5.39 6.81 -5.26
CA VAL A 74 5.68 5.67 -4.39
C VAL A 74 6.58 4.67 -5.11
N THR A 75 6.29 4.33 -6.36
CA THR A 75 7.10 3.40 -7.16
C THR A 75 8.53 3.91 -7.31
N PHE A 76 8.71 5.19 -7.67
CA PHE A 76 10.03 5.80 -7.81
C PHE A 76 10.83 5.80 -6.50
N GLN A 77 10.18 6.09 -5.37
CA GLN A 77 10.83 6.03 -4.06
C GLN A 77 11.22 4.61 -3.66
N LEU A 78 10.37 3.63 -3.96
CA LEU A 78 10.69 2.21 -3.72
C LEU A 78 11.86 1.75 -4.59
N THR A 79 11.90 2.11 -5.88
CA THR A 79 13.05 1.79 -6.75
C THR A 79 14.35 2.33 -6.18
N LYS A 80 14.38 3.60 -5.76
CA LYS A 80 15.57 4.19 -5.11
C LYS A 80 15.96 3.52 -3.81
N LEU A 81 14.99 3.02 -3.05
CA LEU A 81 15.27 2.30 -1.80
C LEU A 81 15.91 0.94 -2.09
N VAL A 82 15.42 0.22 -3.12
CA VAL A 82 16.00 -1.05 -3.57
C VAL A 82 17.44 -0.85 -4.03
N GLU A 83 17.70 0.13 -4.92
CA GLU A 83 19.06 0.45 -5.39
C GLU A 83 20.03 0.70 -4.23
N LYS A 84 19.62 1.48 -3.22
CA LYS A 84 20.45 1.75 -2.03
C LYS A 84 20.72 0.55 -1.15
N LEU A 85 19.85 -0.45 -1.15
CA LEU A 85 20.01 -1.68 -0.39
C LEU A 85 20.84 -2.72 -1.14
N GLU A 86 20.83 -2.68 -2.48
CA GLU A 86 21.64 -3.56 -3.34
C GLU A 86 23.09 -3.06 -3.48
N ASP A 87 23.32 -1.74 -3.46
CA ASP A 87 24.68 -1.14 -3.49
C ASP A 87 25.45 -1.26 -2.16
N LYS A 88 24.93 -2.01 -1.17
CA LYS A 88 25.48 -2.10 0.19
C LYS A 88 25.68 -3.54 0.64
#